data_AF-A0A1E5V0A9-F1
#
_entry.id   AF-A0A1E5V0A9-F1
#
_cell.length_a   1.000
_cell.length_b   1.000
_cell.length_c   1.000
_cell.angle_alpha   90.00
_cell.angle_beta   90.00
_cell.angle_gamma   90.00
#
_symmetry.space_group_name_H-M   'P 1'
#
loop_
_entity.id
_entity.type
_entity.pdbx_description
1 polymer ?
#
loop_
_entity_poly.entity_id
_entity_poly.type
_entity_poly.pdbx_seq_one_letter_code
_entity_poly.pdbx_strand_id
1 'polypeptide(L)'
;MMRWAIMANDILMRYAPKSAAHDSCRSRTVVRSSFTPCSPVSKPLMPRIGRKWPELQGARDWDGLLSPLDGALRGEIVRYGEFVRAAYASFDFDGGAPYGSCRFPCCSLLRRAGLPETGYQVTRLLHAASTSAPGWLSPCSSSYIGYVAVCDDEDEIKRLGRRDVVIAYRGTVTPGEWIDNFKNNLTRLPTAAARSSEAGEEEEPMVKSGFWSLFTAPGEAHSSLQQQLRDEVQRIIREYGGKGMPPHSITITGHSLGAALAVLSAYEIRTAAAQQQRSDGDDDAAPMVTAVSFGGPRVGNAAFRRRLEESGGKVLRIVNPNDIVTKVPGFPVEDDYCIHDADPVKLMASVPGWLVSKMGWAYCDVGRELLLSSQDSVPNVVASHDLDLYIKLVAAGTD
;
A
#
# COMPACT_ATOMS: atom_id res chain seq x y z
N MET A 1 -24.28 16.88 8.13
CA MET A 1 -22.95 17.41 8.47
C MET A 1 -22.51 17.13 9.91
N MET A 2 -23.37 17.21 10.94
CA MET A 2 -22.96 17.04 12.36
C MET A 2 -22.67 15.60 12.83
N ARG A 3 -23.14 14.55 12.14
CA ARG A 3 -22.84 13.14 12.48
C ARG A 3 -21.48 12.65 11.97
N TRP A 4 -20.85 13.36 11.04
CA TRP A 4 -19.57 12.97 10.43
C TRP A 4 -18.35 13.48 11.23
N ALA A 5 -18.49 14.62 11.92
CA ALA A 5 -17.43 15.19 12.76
C ALA A 5 -17.16 14.37 14.04
N ILE A 6 -18.14 13.61 14.54
CA ILE A 6 -17.99 12.76 15.73
C ILE A 6 -17.26 11.44 15.39
N MET A 7 -17.35 10.96 14.15
CA MET A 7 -16.76 9.68 13.69
C MET A 7 -15.26 9.76 13.37
N ALA A 8 -14.75 10.94 12.99
CA ALA A 8 -13.30 11.13 12.84
C ALA A 8 -12.57 10.88 14.18
N ASN A 9 -13.22 11.22 15.30
CA ASN A 9 -12.66 11.06 16.64
C ASN A 9 -12.54 9.58 17.07
N ASP A 10 -13.43 8.70 16.60
CA ASP A 10 -13.44 7.27 16.98
C ASP A 10 -12.33 6.45 16.28
N ILE A 11 -11.86 6.88 15.10
CA ILE A 11 -10.70 6.29 14.43
C ILE A 11 -9.40 6.88 15.02
N LEU A 12 -9.38 8.19 15.33
CA LEU A 12 -8.26 8.86 15.99
C LEU A 12 -7.94 8.26 17.37
N MET A 13 -8.97 7.86 18.12
CA MET A 13 -8.82 7.28 19.46
C MET A 13 -8.38 5.80 19.47
N ARG A 14 -8.44 5.07 18.35
CA ARG A 14 -8.04 3.65 18.29
C ARG A 14 -6.53 3.44 18.18
N TYR A 15 -5.79 4.43 17.65
CA TYR A 15 -4.34 4.34 17.43
C TYR A 15 -3.53 5.35 18.28
N ALA A 16 -4.20 6.15 19.12
CA ALA A 16 -3.55 6.97 20.13
C ALA A 16 -3.25 6.14 21.39
N PRO A 17 -2.01 6.13 21.93
CA PRO A 17 -1.76 5.57 23.25
C PRO A 17 -2.47 6.42 24.31
N LYS A 18 -3.24 5.78 25.20
CA LYS A 18 -3.89 6.44 26.34
C LYS A 18 -2.82 7.07 27.24
N SER A 19 -2.78 8.41 27.33
CA SER A 19 -1.97 9.10 28.33
C SER A 19 -2.64 8.95 29.71
N ALA A 20 -2.01 8.19 30.61
CA ALA A 20 -2.39 8.19 32.01
C ALA A 20 -1.68 9.36 32.71
N ALA A 21 -2.43 10.40 33.05
CA ALA A 21 -2.01 11.38 34.05
C ALA A 21 -3.21 11.72 34.93
N HIS A 22 -3.16 11.27 36.18
CA HIS A 22 -3.77 11.97 37.31
C HIS A 22 -2.98 11.62 38.58
N ASP A 23 -2.26 12.62 39.06
CA ASP A 23 -1.69 12.67 40.40
C ASP A 23 -2.81 12.69 41.44
N SER A 24 -2.71 11.81 42.43
CA SER A 24 -3.34 11.98 43.73
C SER A 24 -2.54 11.22 44.78
N CYS A 25 -1.79 11.98 45.57
CA CYS A 25 -1.09 11.54 46.76
C CYS A 25 -2.02 10.78 47.73
N ARG A 26 -1.68 9.52 48.08
CA ARG A 26 -2.10 8.89 49.34
C ARG A 26 -1.18 7.74 49.76
N SER A 27 -0.69 7.89 50.99
CA SER A 27 -0.03 6.97 51.95
C SER A 27 0.50 5.61 51.49
N ARG A 28 1.79 5.38 51.77
CA ARG A 28 2.52 4.11 51.66
C ARG A 28 1.89 2.99 52.49
N THR A 29 1.59 1.87 51.83
CA THR A 29 1.59 0.53 52.45
C THR A 29 2.48 -0.37 51.59
N VAL A 30 3.61 -0.80 52.15
CA VAL A 30 4.54 -1.72 51.48
C VAL A 30 3.98 -3.13 51.62
N VAL A 31 3.41 -3.66 50.54
CA VAL A 31 3.15 -5.10 50.40
C VAL A 31 4.25 -5.68 49.52
N ARG A 32 5.13 -6.48 50.13
CA ARG A 32 6.15 -7.26 49.42
C ARG A 32 5.43 -8.35 48.61
N SER A 33 5.27 -8.12 47.31
CA SER A 33 4.87 -9.17 46.35
C SER A 33 6.14 -9.85 45.83
N SER A 34 6.24 -11.15 46.06
CA SER A 34 7.28 -12.01 45.50
C SER A 34 7.07 -12.15 43.99
N PHE A 35 7.96 -11.54 43.20
CA PHE A 35 8.00 -11.73 41.75
C PHE A 35 8.65 -13.08 41.46
N THR A 36 7.83 -14.09 41.15
CA THR A 36 8.27 -15.21 40.32
C THR A 36 8.57 -14.70 38.91
N PRO A 37 9.74 -14.99 38.30
CA PRO A 37 10.00 -14.61 36.93
C PRO A 37 9.00 -15.31 36.01
N CYS A 38 8.15 -14.54 35.33
CA CYS A 38 7.39 -15.06 34.21
C CYS A 38 8.37 -15.55 33.15
N SER A 39 8.23 -16.80 32.75
CA SER A 39 8.91 -17.35 31.57
C SER A 39 8.66 -16.43 30.36
N PRO A 40 9.67 -16.19 29.51
CA PRO A 40 9.48 -15.39 28.31
C PRO A 40 8.39 -16.03 27.45
N VAL A 41 7.38 -15.23 27.11
CA VAL A 41 6.32 -15.61 26.16
C VAL A 41 7.03 -16.00 24.86
N SER A 42 6.95 -17.28 24.50
CA SER A 42 7.52 -17.80 23.27
C SER A 42 6.87 -17.11 22.07
N LYS A 43 7.69 -16.44 21.24
CA LYS A 43 7.25 -15.76 20.02
C LYS A 43 6.42 -16.73 19.17
N PRO A 44 5.30 -16.30 18.55
CA PRO A 44 4.63 -17.13 17.54
C PRO A 44 5.66 -17.41 16.44
N LEU A 45 6.07 -18.68 16.31
CA LEU A 45 7.08 -19.06 15.33
C LEU A 45 6.47 -18.94 13.94
N MET A 46 6.74 -17.83 13.25
CA MET A 46 6.36 -17.67 11.84
C MET A 46 6.95 -18.82 11.03
N PRO A 47 6.20 -19.43 10.10
CA PRO A 47 6.69 -20.53 9.29
C PRO A 47 7.99 -20.17 8.57
N ARG A 48 8.89 -21.14 8.47
CA ARG A 48 10.11 -20.99 7.67
C ARG A 48 9.73 -21.06 6.20
N ILE A 49 9.97 -19.97 5.47
CA ILE A 49 9.66 -19.85 4.04
C ILE A 49 10.80 -20.46 3.22
N GLY A 50 12.04 -20.03 3.49
CA GLY A 50 13.24 -20.52 2.81
C GLY A 50 13.07 -20.53 1.29
N ARG A 51 13.34 -21.66 0.64
CA ARG A 51 13.33 -21.78 -0.82
C ARG A 51 11.96 -21.56 -1.48
N LYS A 52 10.86 -21.59 -0.73
CA LYS A 52 9.50 -21.36 -1.26
C LYS A 52 9.16 -19.88 -1.45
N TRP A 53 10.07 -18.98 -1.07
CA TRP A 53 9.80 -17.53 -1.10
C TRP A 53 9.37 -16.99 -2.48
N PRO A 54 9.92 -17.46 -3.63
CA PRO A 54 9.49 -16.91 -4.92
C PRO A 54 8.01 -17.22 -5.20
N GLU A 55 7.53 -18.38 -4.77
CA GLU A 55 6.12 -18.78 -4.93
C GLU A 55 5.20 -17.89 -4.09
N LEU A 56 5.57 -17.61 -2.83
CA LEU A 56 4.84 -16.69 -1.97
C LEU A 56 4.88 -15.23 -2.47
N GLN A 57 5.89 -14.88 -3.27
CA GLN A 57 6.03 -13.61 -3.97
C GLN A 57 5.41 -13.62 -5.38
N GLY A 58 4.62 -14.64 -5.72
CA GLY A 58 3.84 -14.65 -6.95
C GLY A 58 4.59 -15.07 -8.20
N ALA A 59 5.73 -15.77 -8.10
CA ALA A 59 6.46 -16.28 -9.27
C ALA A 59 5.56 -17.10 -10.23
N ARG A 60 4.54 -17.77 -9.68
CA ARG A 60 3.50 -18.51 -10.42
C ARG A 60 2.10 -17.92 -10.21
N ASP A 61 2.01 -16.60 -10.03
CA ASP A 61 0.74 -15.87 -9.86
C ASP A 61 -0.16 -16.45 -8.75
N TRP A 62 0.48 -16.95 -7.69
CA TRP A 62 -0.14 -17.63 -6.54
C TRP A 62 -1.07 -18.79 -6.93
N ASP A 63 -0.79 -19.46 -8.05
CA ASP A 63 -1.54 -20.63 -8.49
C ASP A 63 -1.55 -21.72 -7.41
N GLY A 64 -2.74 -22.20 -7.07
CA GLY A 64 -2.95 -23.17 -5.97
C GLY A 64 -2.73 -22.65 -4.55
N LEU A 65 -2.44 -21.36 -4.33
CA LEU A 65 -2.18 -20.80 -2.99
C LEU A 65 -3.31 -19.94 -2.41
N LEU A 66 -4.32 -19.59 -3.21
CA LEU A 66 -5.39 -18.65 -2.81
C LEU A 66 -6.70 -19.32 -2.41
N SER A 67 -6.93 -20.58 -2.82
CA SER A 67 -8.17 -21.32 -2.52
C SER A 67 -7.90 -22.83 -2.47
N PRO A 68 -7.71 -23.42 -1.27
CA PRO A 68 -7.66 -22.76 0.02
C PRO A 68 -6.42 -21.87 0.19
N LEU A 69 -6.46 -20.93 1.13
CA LEU A 69 -5.36 -19.99 1.37
C LEU A 69 -4.20 -20.70 2.07
N ASP A 70 -3.04 -20.82 1.39
CA ASP A 70 -1.85 -21.43 1.96
C ASP A 70 -1.44 -20.76 3.28
N GLY A 71 -1.12 -21.55 4.31
CA GLY A 71 -0.84 -21.03 5.64
C GLY A 71 0.41 -20.14 5.74
N ALA A 72 1.43 -20.36 4.89
CA ALA A 72 2.62 -19.49 4.85
C ALA A 72 2.30 -18.19 4.11
N LEU A 73 1.54 -18.25 3.01
CA LEU A 73 1.04 -17.06 2.32
C LEU A 73 0.14 -16.23 3.24
N ARG A 74 -0.78 -16.86 3.98
CA ARG A 74 -1.64 -16.23 4.99
C ARG A 74 -0.81 -15.45 6.01
N GLY A 75 0.22 -16.08 6.56
CA GLY A 75 1.13 -15.45 7.53
C GLY A 75 1.85 -14.23 6.95
N GLU A 76 2.34 -14.32 5.71
CA GLU A 76 3.00 -13.19 5.04
C GLU A 76 2.02 -12.05 4.71
N ILE A 77 0.80 -12.34 4.26
CA ILE A 77 -0.21 -11.30 4.01
C ILE A 77 -0.53 -10.56 5.32
N VAL A 78 -0.77 -11.27 6.43
CA VAL A 78 -0.96 -10.65 7.75
C VAL A 78 0.24 -9.78 8.12
N ARG A 79 1.46 -10.29 7.94
CA ARG A 79 2.70 -9.56 8.22
C ARG A 79 2.80 -8.26 7.41
N TYR A 80 2.48 -8.27 6.11
CA TYR A 80 2.46 -7.05 5.29
C TYR A 80 1.38 -6.07 5.76
N GLY A 81 0.21 -6.56 6.19
CA GLY A 81 -0.82 -5.74 6.83
C GLY A 81 -0.31 -5.02 8.10
N GLU A 82 0.48 -5.69 8.93
CA GLU A 82 1.12 -5.08 10.11
C GLU A 82 2.07 -3.93 9.74
N PHE A 83 2.85 -4.06 8.66
CA PHE A 83 3.69 -2.96 8.17
C PHE A 83 2.86 -1.75 7.73
N VAL A 84 1.69 -1.98 7.13
CA VAL A 84 0.74 -0.91 6.79
C VAL A 84 0.15 -0.27 8.06
N ARG A 85 -0.23 -1.07 9.06
CA ARG A 85 -0.68 -0.56 10.36
C ARG A 85 0.38 0.32 11.03
N ALA A 86 1.65 -0.08 10.96
CA ALA A 86 2.76 0.73 11.46
C ALA A 86 2.90 2.07 10.69
N ALA A 87 2.61 2.10 9.39
CA ALA A 87 2.57 3.33 8.61
C ALA A 87 1.46 4.28 9.08
N TYR A 88 0.27 3.77 9.41
CA TYR A 88 -0.81 4.58 10.01
C TYR A 88 -0.43 5.11 11.39
N ALA A 89 0.07 4.25 12.28
CA ALA A 89 0.44 4.63 13.65
C ALA A 89 1.53 5.71 13.72
N SER A 90 2.35 5.79 12.66
CA SER A 90 3.47 6.73 12.56
C SER A 90 3.08 8.12 12.04
N PHE A 91 1.86 8.33 11.53
CA PHE A 91 1.41 9.63 11.04
C PHE A 91 0.92 10.53 12.19
N ASP A 92 1.34 11.79 12.22
CA ASP A 92 0.91 12.76 13.22
C ASP A 92 -0.38 13.48 12.80
N PHE A 93 -1.47 13.18 13.51
CA PHE A 93 -2.77 13.84 13.35
C PHE A 93 -2.96 15.03 14.28
N ASP A 94 -2.19 15.11 15.37
CA ASP A 94 -2.53 15.92 16.54
C ASP A 94 -1.98 17.35 16.48
N GLY A 95 -1.35 17.75 15.36
CA GLY A 95 -0.93 19.12 15.09
C GLY A 95 0.17 19.67 16.01
N GLY A 96 0.80 18.82 16.84
CA GLY A 96 1.92 19.18 17.71
C GLY A 96 3.26 19.32 16.97
N ALA A 97 3.39 18.68 15.81
CA ALA A 97 4.41 18.91 14.79
C ALA A 97 3.75 19.52 13.53
N PRO A 98 4.50 19.94 12.49
CA PRO A 98 3.88 20.30 11.21
C PRO A 98 2.90 19.20 10.79
N TYR A 99 1.65 19.58 10.54
CA TYR A 99 0.57 18.66 10.25
C TYR A 99 0.98 17.67 9.15
N GLY A 100 0.77 16.38 9.41
CA GLY A 100 1.10 15.32 8.48
C GLY A 100 2.58 14.95 8.39
N SER A 101 3.35 15.21 9.44
CA SER A 101 4.69 14.66 9.64
C SER A 101 4.67 13.24 10.24
N CYS A 102 5.84 12.60 10.29
CA CYS A 102 6.01 11.32 10.97
C CYS A 102 6.32 11.53 12.46
N ARG A 103 5.61 10.84 13.34
CA ARG A 103 5.76 10.91 14.81
C ARG A 103 7.08 10.30 15.32
N PHE A 104 7.67 9.40 14.55
CA PHE A 104 8.75 8.54 15.01
C PHE A 104 10.00 8.65 14.10
N PRO A 105 11.21 8.80 14.69
CA PRO A 105 12.46 8.69 13.93
C PRO A 105 12.62 7.31 13.30
N CYS A 106 13.24 7.25 12.11
CA CYS A 106 13.46 6.01 11.35
C CYS A 106 13.99 4.84 12.21
N CYS A 107 15.04 5.07 12.98
CA CYS A 107 15.72 4.05 13.80
C CYS A 107 14.82 3.41 14.89
N SER A 108 13.66 4.01 15.18
CA SER A 108 12.74 3.54 16.21
C SER A 108 11.31 3.37 15.71
N LEU A 109 11.04 3.62 14.43
CA LEU A 109 9.69 3.73 13.88
C LEU A 109 8.88 2.46 14.12
N LEU A 110 9.36 1.29 13.68
CA LEU A 110 8.62 0.03 13.81
C LEU A 110 8.33 -0.31 15.28
N ARG A 111 9.33 -0.20 16.15
CA ARG A 111 9.16 -0.43 17.60
C ARG A 111 8.13 0.50 18.22
N ARG A 112 8.18 1.80 17.91
CA ARG A 112 7.27 2.81 18.47
C ARG A 112 5.87 2.75 17.86
N ALA A 113 5.76 2.26 16.63
CA ALA A 113 4.51 2.02 15.92
C ALA A 113 3.80 0.71 16.32
N GLY A 114 4.34 -0.04 17.29
CA GLY A 114 3.74 -1.26 17.79
C GLY A 114 4.13 -2.54 17.05
N LEU A 115 5.17 -2.48 16.20
CA LEU A 115 5.71 -3.62 15.44
C LEU A 115 7.20 -3.86 15.79
N PRO A 116 7.52 -4.26 17.04
CA PRO A 116 8.90 -4.50 17.45
C PRO A 116 9.43 -5.84 16.91
N GLU A 117 10.77 -6.02 16.97
CA GLU A 117 11.44 -7.31 16.72
C GLU A 117 11.18 -7.94 15.34
N THR A 118 10.97 -7.12 14.31
CA THR A 118 10.73 -7.60 12.94
C THR A 118 11.99 -8.09 12.23
N GLY A 119 13.17 -7.64 12.66
CA GLY A 119 14.42 -7.77 11.89
C GLY A 119 14.58 -6.72 10.77
N TYR A 120 13.66 -5.76 10.66
CA TYR A 120 13.69 -4.70 9.66
C TYR A 120 14.18 -3.37 10.23
N GLN A 121 14.96 -2.64 9.44
CA GLN A 121 15.37 -1.27 9.73
C GLN A 121 14.73 -0.31 8.72
N VAL A 122 14.12 0.77 9.21
CA VAL A 122 13.58 1.82 8.33
C VAL A 122 14.71 2.70 7.83
N THR A 123 14.85 2.79 6.52
CA THR A 123 15.92 3.54 5.86
C THR A 123 15.44 4.89 5.30
N ARG A 124 14.17 5.00 4.90
CA ARG A 124 13.61 6.22 4.32
C ARG A 124 12.17 6.46 4.77
N LEU A 125 11.85 7.70 5.14
CA LEU A 125 10.47 8.19 5.25
C LEU A 125 10.05 8.79 3.92
N LEU A 126 8.88 8.40 3.45
CA LEU A 126 8.31 8.82 2.17
C LEU A 126 7.26 9.89 2.39
N HIS A 127 7.31 10.93 1.57
CA HIS A 127 6.37 12.04 1.62
C HIS A 127 5.76 12.26 0.24
N ALA A 128 4.49 12.65 0.21
CA ALA A 128 3.79 13.03 -1.01
C ALA A 128 3.23 14.45 -0.88
N ALA A 129 3.35 15.22 -1.96
CA ALA A 129 2.71 16.52 -2.07
C ALA A 129 1.39 16.37 -2.84
N SER A 130 0.35 17.08 -2.40
CA SER A 130 -0.88 17.17 -3.16
C SER A 130 -1.15 18.63 -3.49
N THR A 131 -1.28 18.93 -4.78
CA THR A 131 -1.72 20.24 -5.28
C THR A 131 -3.24 20.43 -5.16
N SER A 132 -3.96 19.42 -4.69
CA SER A 132 -5.44 19.33 -4.68
C SER A 132 -5.93 18.58 -3.44
N ALA A 133 -5.34 18.90 -2.30
CA ALA A 133 -5.62 18.22 -1.06
C ALA A 133 -6.95 18.74 -0.44
N PRO A 134 -7.82 17.87 0.13
CA PRO A 134 -8.95 18.33 0.94
C PRO A 134 -8.45 19.25 2.07
N GLY A 135 -9.24 20.26 2.43
CA GLY A 135 -8.83 21.41 3.26
C GLY A 135 -8.28 21.12 4.68
N TRP A 136 -8.12 19.86 5.07
CA TRP A 136 -7.37 19.43 6.26
C TRP A 136 -5.87 19.20 6.01
N LEU A 137 -5.45 19.01 4.76
CA LEU A 137 -4.05 19.05 4.35
C LEU A 137 -3.70 20.50 4.02
N SER A 138 -2.76 21.08 4.77
CA SER A 138 -2.33 22.45 4.53
C SER A 138 -1.88 22.63 3.07
N PRO A 139 -2.31 23.70 2.37
CA PRO A 139 -2.13 23.85 0.92
C PRO A 139 -0.68 23.95 0.42
N CYS A 140 0.32 23.87 1.30
CA CYS A 140 1.74 24.06 0.99
C CYS A 140 2.67 22.96 1.57
N SER A 141 2.17 21.84 2.11
CA SER A 141 3.03 20.88 2.82
C SER A 141 2.95 19.45 2.27
N SER A 142 4.09 18.93 1.81
CA SER A 142 4.31 17.50 1.60
C SER A 142 4.07 16.73 2.90
N SER A 143 3.22 15.70 2.86
CA SER A 143 2.84 14.91 4.03
C SER A 143 3.46 13.51 4.00
N TYR A 144 3.82 12.99 5.17
CA TYR A 144 4.25 11.62 5.37
C TYR A 144 3.19 10.65 4.85
N ILE A 145 3.59 9.73 3.98
CA ILE A 145 2.69 8.77 3.33
C ILE A 145 3.14 7.31 3.53
N GLY A 146 4.36 7.09 4.03
CA GLY A 146 4.89 5.74 4.18
C GLY A 146 6.38 5.71 4.44
N TYR A 147 6.98 4.54 4.34
CA TYR A 147 8.40 4.34 4.57
C TYR A 147 8.97 3.17 3.77
N VAL A 148 10.29 3.14 3.64
CA VAL A 148 11.07 2.00 3.14
C VAL A 148 11.82 1.38 4.31
N ALA A 149 11.74 0.05 4.43
CA ALA A 149 12.44 -0.73 5.42
C ALA A 149 13.16 -1.92 4.78
N VAL A 150 14.36 -2.24 5.26
CA VAL A 150 15.16 -3.37 4.76
C VAL A 150 15.31 -4.39 5.88
N CYS A 151 15.11 -5.67 5.56
CA CYS A 151 15.45 -6.77 6.46
C CYS A 151 16.98 -6.84 6.60
N ASP A 152 17.49 -6.62 7.81
CA ASP A 152 18.92 -6.65 8.10
C ASP A 152 19.31 -7.67 9.18
N ASP A 153 18.32 -8.41 9.67
CA ASP A 153 18.53 -9.49 10.62
C ASP A 153 18.81 -10.82 9.90
N GLU A 154 19.95 -11.44 10.21
CA GLU A 154 20.40 -12.67 9.56
C GLU A 154 19.46 -13.86 9.78
N ASP A 155 18.83 -13.96 10.96
CA ASP A 155 17.90 -15.04 11.26
C ASP A 155 16.59 -14.87 10.47
N GLU A 156 16.10 -13.64 10.34
CA GLU A 156 14.93 -13.31 9.53
C GLU A 156 15.21 -13.49 8.03
N ILE A 157 16.38 -13.08 7.53
CA ILE A 157 16.82 -13.35 6.16
C ILE A 157 16.83 -14.86 5.89
N LYS A 158 17.35 -15.66 6.83
CA LYS A 158 17.39 -17.12 6.74
C LYS A 158 15.99 -17.74 6.81
N ARG A 159 15.06 -17.15 7.58
CA ARG A 159 13.65 -17.58 7.64
C ARG A 159 12.94 -17.30 6.32
N LEU A 160 13.12 -16.10 5.77
CA LEU A 160 12.53 -15.62 4.52
C LEU A 160 13.18 -16.26 3.28
N GLY A 161 14.42 -16.73 3.38
CA GLY A 161 15.21 -17.25 2.26
C GLY A 161 15.74 -16.17 1.31
N ARG A 162 15.60 -14.89 1.70
CA ARG A 162 15.92 -13.70 0.91
C ARG A 162 16.06 -12.49 1.82
N ARG A 163 16.76 -11.46 1.35
CA ARG A 163 16.72 -10.12 1.93
C ARG A 163 15.53 -9.36 1.37
N ASP A 164 14.50 -9.17 2.18
CA ASP A 164 13.29 -8.50 1.76
C ASP A 164 13.33 -7.01 2.09
N VAL A 165 12.93 -6.18 1.14
CA VAL A 165 12.73 -4.73 1.28
C VAL A 165 11.23 -4.49 1.31
N VAL A 166 10.72 -3.91 2.39
CA VAL A 166 9.30 -3.55 2.51
C VAL A 166 9.12 -2.05 2.31
N ILE A 167 8.24 -1.69 1.38
CA ILE A 167 7.79 -0.32 1.15
C ILE A 167 6.32 -0.26 1.57
N ALA A 168 6.06 0.42 2.69
CA ALA A 168 4.73 0.43 3.29
C ALA A 168 4.09 1.81 3.18
N TYR A 169 2.89 1.86 2.59
CA TYR A 169 2.09 3.08 2.42
C TYR A 169 0.83 3.04 3.26
N ARG A 170 0.56 4.14 3.98
CA ARG A 170 -0.76 4.36 4.57
C ARG A 170 -1.75 4.85 3.51
N GLY A 171 -3.03 4.74 3.82
CA GLY A 171 -4.11 5.41 3.11
C GLY A 171 -4.51 6.74 3.77
N THR A 172 -5.64 7.28 3.34
CA THR A 172 -6.26 8.45 3.96
C THR A 172 -7.18 8.04 5.10
N VAL A 173 -7.36 8.93 6.09
CA VAL A 173 -8.30 8.69 7.21
C VAL A 173 -9.75 8.85 6.77
N THR A 174 -10.02 9.62 5.73
CA THR A 174 -11.35 9.76 5.12
C THR A 174 -11.35 9.21 3.67
N PRO A 175 -11.54 7.89 3.48
CA PRO A 175 -11.56 7.27 2.15
C PRO A 175 -12.61 7.87 1.21
N GLY A 176 -13.81 8.20 1.71
CA GLY A 176 -14.91 8.76 0.91
C GLY A 176 -14.59 10.11 0.29
N GLU A 177 -14.15 11.08 1.10
CA GLU A 177 -13.74 12.41 0.63
C GLU A 177 -12.57 12.32 -0.36
N TRP A 178 -11.65 11.38 -0.13
CA TRP A 178 -10.52 11.16 -1.03
C TRP A 178 -10.97 10.55 -2.37
N ILE A 179 -11.85 9.55 -2.38
CA ILE A 179 -12.39 8.97 -3.62
C ILE A 179 -13.07 10.04 -4.46
N ASP A 180 -13.85 10.92 -3.81
CA ASP A 180 -14.54 12.03 -4.44
C ASP A 180 -13.58 13.08 -5.01
N ASN A 181 -12.58 13.50 -4.23
CA ASN A 181 -11.57 14.48 -4.68
C ASN A 181 -10.66 13.95 -5.80
N PHE A 182 -10.54 12.63 -5.93
CA PHE A 182 -9.72 12.00 -6.96
C PHE A 182 -10.52 11.58 -8.19
N LYS A 183 -11.81 11.93 -8.33
CA LYS A 183 -12.69 11.61 -9.50
C LYS A 183 -12.25 12.18 -10.87
N ASN A 184 -10.98 12.51 -11.04
CA ASN A 184 -10.41 13.01 -12.28
C ASN A 184 -10.12 11.87 -13.29
N ASN A 185 -10.07 12.24 -14.56
CA ASN A 185 -9.87 11.35 -15.71
C ASN A 185 -8.59 10.49 -15.65
N LEU A 186 -8.54 9.45 -16.48
CA LEU A 186 -7.31 8.71 -16.79
C LEU A 186 -6.27 9.66 -17.42
N THR A 187 -5.01 9.49 -17.06
CA THR A 187 -3.87 10.23 -17.60
C THR A 187 -2.83 9.25 -18.12
N ARG A 188 -2.24 9.59 -19.27
CA ARG A 188 -1.19 8.81 -19.91
C ARG A 188 0.08 8.82 -19.07
N LEU A 189 0.71 7.66 -18.96
CA LEU A 189 2.05 7.58 -18.38
C LEU A 189 3.10 8.05 -19.39
N PRO A 190 4.10 8.86 -18.99
CA PRO A 190 5.21 9.21 -19.86
C PRO A 190 5.96 7.94 -20.25
N THR A 191 5.73 7.42 -21.46
CA THR A 191 6.43 6.23 -21.94
C THR A 191 7.70 6.68 -22.66
N ALA A 192 8.87 6.17 -22.26
CA ALA A 192 10.16 6.42 -22.91
C ALA A 192 10.32 5.79 -24.31
N ALA A 193 9.22 5.32 -24.90
CA ALA A 193 9.18 4.75 -26.24
C ALA A 193 7.87 5.13 -26.91
N ALA A 194 7.68 6.42 -27.20
CA ALA A 194 7.08 6.80 -28.47
C ALA A 194 8.08 6.44 -29.59
N ARG A 195 8.41 5.15 -29.73
CA ARG A 195 9.06 4.67 -30.94
C ARG A 195 7.93 4.53 -31.94
N SER A 196 7.97 5.42 -32.93
CA SER A 196 7.36 5.24 -34.24
C SER A 196 7.10 3.77 -34.57
N SER A 197 5.84 3.36 -34.52
CA SER A 197 5.39 2.11 -35.13
C SER A 197 4.19 2.41 -36.00
N GLU A 198 4.44 2.51 -37.30
CA GLU A 198 3.56 1.98 -38.31
C GLU A 198 3.35 0.47 -38.04
N ALA A 199 2.54 0.12 -37.05
CA ALA A 199 2.02 -1.22 -36.79
C ALA A 199 1.06 -1.17 -35.59
N GLY A 200 -0.25 -1.12 -35.87
CA GLY A 200 -1.31 -1.44 -34.90
C GLY A 200 -1.56 -0.41 -33.80
N GLU A 201 -2.84 -0.16 -33.53
CA GLU A 201 -3.32 0.68 -32.43
C GLU A 201 -3.05 -0.01 -31.07
N GLU A 202 -1.80 -0.07 -30.60
CA GLU A 202 -1.53 -0.54 -29.25
C GLU A 202 -2.00 0.50 -28.22
N GLU A 203 -2.94 0.09 -27.38
CA GLU A 203 -3.51 0.90 -26.31
C GLU A 203 -2.41 1.39 -25.35
N GLU A 204 -2.37 2.70 -25.10
CA GLU A 204 -1.39 3.31 -24.20
C GLU A 204 -1.73 3.07 -22.72
N PRO A 205 -0.74 2.88 -21.83
CA PRO A 205 -0.99 2.71 -20.40
C PRO A 205 -1.41 4.03 -19.78
N MET A 206 -2.55 3.99 -19.12
CA MET A 206 -3.10 5.13 -18.42
C MET A 206 -3.41 4.76 -16.98
N VAL A 207 -3.23 5.72 -16.10
CA VAL A 207 -3.52 5.61 -14.67
C VAL A 207 -4.40 6.76 -14.25
N LYS A 208 -5.10 6.62 -13.11
CA LYS A 208 -5.93 7.70 -12.58
C LYS A 208 -5.06 8.93 -12.28
N SER A 209 -5.42 10.07 -12.87
CA SER A 209 -4.65 11.33 -12.78
C SER A 209 -4.32 11.76 -11.36
N GLY A 210 -5.26 11.60 -10.42
CA GLY A 210 -5.03 11.95 -9.03
C GLY A 210 -3.92 11.10 -8.39
N PHE A 211 -3.92 9.78 -8.59
CA PHE A 211 -2.83 8.93 -8.09
C PHE A 211 -1.50 9.33 -8.69
N TRP A 212 -1.49 9.57 -10.00
CA TRP A 212 -0.28 9.99 -10.71
C TRP A 212 0.25 11.33 -10.22
N SER A 213 -0.62 12.31 -10.02
CA SER A 213 -0.28 13.62 -9.47
C SER A 213 0.31 13.48 -8.08
N LEU A 214 -0.33 12.73 -7.18
CA LEU A 214 0.21 12.50 -5.83
C LEU A 214 1.58 11.78 -5.86
N PHE A 215 1.78 10.89 -6.82
CA PHE A 215 3.01 10.12 -6.96
C PHE A 215 4.16 10.96 -7.56
N THR A 216 3.86 11.91 -8.45
CA THR A 216 4.88 12.61 -9.26
C THR A 216 5.04 14.10 -8.95
N ALA A 217 4.08 14.73 -8.28
CA ALA A 217 4.17 16.13 -7.92
C ALA A 217 5.31 16.34 -6.89
N PRO A 218 6.23 17.28 -7.14
CA PRO A 218 7.20 17.68 -6.14
C PRO A 218 6.51 18.51 -5.03
N GLY A 219 7.02 18.40 -3.81
CA GLY A 219 6.68 19.31 -2.71
C GLY A 219 7.72 20.41 -2.56
N GLU A 220 7.43 21.39 -1.70
CA GLU A 220 8.39 22.44 -1.37
C GLU A 220 9.60 21.89 -0.57
N ALA A 221 9.32 21.00 0.40
CA ALA A 221 10.35 20.45 1.29
C ALA A 221 10.96 19.12 0.80
N HIS A 222 10.26 18.41 -0.10
CA HIS A 222 10.64 17.08 -0.55
C HIS A 222 10.47 16.95 -2.05
N SER A 223 11.37 16.20 -2.70
CA SER A 223 11.18 15.75 -4.08
C SER A 223 9.91 14.93 -4.21
N SER A 224 9.46 14.65 -5.44
CA SER A 224 8.27 13.82 -5.65
C SER A 224 8.42 12.44 -5.02
N LEU A 225 7.30 11.82 -4.67
CA LEU A 225 7.30 10.46 -4.10
C LEU A 225 8.01 9.47 -5.03
N GLN A 226 7.77 9.58 -6.35
CA GLN A 226 8.45 8.81 -7.38
C GLN A 226 9.98 8.94 -7.29
N GLN A 227 10.50 10.16 -7.14
CA GLN A 227 11.95 10.37 -7.07
C GLN A 227 12.53 9.84 -5.75
N GLN A 228 11.88 10.10 -4.61
CA GLN A 228 12.29 9.55 -3.31
C GLN A 228 12.38 8.02 -3.34
N LEU A 229 11.39 7.37 -3.96
CA LEU A 229 11.34 5.93 -4.14
C LEU A 229 12.49 5.43 -5.02
N ARG A 230 12.67 6.05 -6.19
CA ARG A 230 13.70 5.66 -7.16
C ARG A 230 15.10 5.75 -6.55
N ASP A 231 15.41 6.86 -5.89
CA ASP A 231 16.72 7.09 -5.27
C ASP A 231 17.02 6.05 -4.20
N GLU A 232 16.02 5.77 -3.35
CA GLU A 232 16.19 4.84 -2.23
C GLU A 232 16.30 3.38 -2.69
N VAL A 233 15.47 2.97 -3.66
CA VAL A 233 15.56 1.61 -4.22
C VAL A 233 16.89 1.40 -4.94
N GLN A 234 17.36 2.39 -5.71
CA GLN A 234 18.68 2.32 -6.35
C GLN A 234 19.83 2.28 -5.33
N ARG A 235 19.71 3.00 -4.21
CA ARG A 235 20.69 2.91 -3.11
C ARG A 235 20.71 1.50 -2.51
N ILE A 236 19.55 0.94 -2.20
CA ILE A 236 19.42 -0.40 -1.61
C ILE A 236 19.94 -1.49 -2.56
N ILE A 237 19.60 -1.44 -3.85
CA ILE A 237 20.09 -2.42 -4.83
C ILE A 237 21.62 -2.38 -4.91
N ARG A 238 22.24 -1.19 -4.87
CA ARG A 238 23.70 -1.05 -4.88
C ARG A 238 24.36 -1.56 -3.60
N GLU A 239 23.73 -1.36 -2.44
CA GLU A 239 24.29 -1.73 -1.14
C GLU A 239 24.13 -3.22 -0.82
N TYR A 240 23.00 -3.82 -1.20
CA TYR A 240 22.62 -5.19 -0.83
C TYR A 240 22.57 -6.16 -2.02
N GLY A 241 22.88 -5.70 -3.23
CA GLY A 241 22.98 -6.52 -4.44
C GLY A 241 24.38 -7.10 -4.66
N GLY A 242 24.51 -7.89 -5.73
CA GLY A 242 25.79 -8.45 -6.19
C GLY A 242 26.10 -9.86 -5.70
N LYS A 243 27.16 -10.43 -6.28
CA LYS A 243 27.58 -11.83 -6.06
C LYS A 243 27.97 -12.09 -4.61
N GLY A 244 27.43 -13.17 -4.03
CA GLY A 244 27.71 -13.60 -2.66
C GLY A 244 26.75 -13.02 -1.61
N MET A 245 25.91 -12.06 -1.99
CA MET A 245 24.81 -11.57 -1.17
C MET A 245 23.59 -12.50 -1.27
N PRO A 246 22.72 -12.57 -0.25
CA PRO A 246 21.46 -13.29 -0.36
C PRO A 246 20.59 -12.69 -1.49
N PRO A 247 19.73 -13.49 -2.16
CA PRO A 247 18.75 -12.95 -3.10
C PRO A 247 17.93 -11.85 -2.42
N HIS A 248 17.61 -10.78 -3.13
CA HIS A 248 16.79 -9.69 -2.59
C HIS A 248 15.45 -9.55 -3.32
N SER A 249 14.42 -9.14 -2.58
CA SER A 249 13.08 -8.85 -3.11
C SER A 249 12.62 -7.48 -2.64
N ILE A 250 11.74 -6.86 -3.42
CA ILE A 250 11.05 -5.63 -3.04
C ILE A 250 9.57 -5.95 -2.90
N THR A 251 9.08 -5.94 -1.67
CA THR A 251 7.66 -6.06 -1.35
C THR A 251 7.08 -4.69 -1.07
N ILE A 252 5.99 -4.34 -1.73
CA ILE A 252 5.32 -3.05 -1.60
C ILE A 252 3.93 -3.33 -1.04
N THR A 253 3.53 -2.62 -0.01
CA THR A 253 2.23 -2.86 0.62
C THR A 253 1.53 -1.57 0.98
N GLY A 254 0.21 -1.60 0.95
CA GLY A 254 -0.58 -0.45 1.32
C GLY A 254 -2.06 -0.75 1.41
N HIS A 255 -2.77 0.15 2.06
CA HIS A 255 -4.22 0.10 2.24
C HIS A 255 -4.88 1.32 1.58
N SER A 256 -6.05 1.14 0.95
CA SER A 256 -6.84 2.23 0.38
C SER A 256 -6.02 3.04 -0.65
N LEU A 257 -5.84 4.36 -0.48
CA LEU A 257 -4.90 5.15 -1.28
C LEU A 257 -3.49 4.53 -1.34
N GLY A 258 -2.98 4.03 -0.21
CA GLY A 258 -1.67 3.39 -0.14
C GLY A 258 -1.56 2.14 -1.02
N ALA A 259 -2.66 1.42 -1.22
CA ALA A 259 -2.70 0.28 -2.14
C ALA A 259 -2.53 0.73 -3.61
N ALA A 260 -3.13 1.85 -4.00
CA ALA A 260 -2.91 2.40 -5.34
C ALA A 260 -1.46 2.86 -5.55
N LEU A 261 -0.89 3.53 -4.55
CA LEU A 261 0.53 3.91 -4.55
C LEU A 261 1.46 2.70 -4.59
N ALA A 262 1.09 1.58 -3.96
CA ALA A 262 1.86 0.36 -4.01
C ALA A 262 1.98 -0.20 -5.43
N VAL A 263 0.87 -0.23 -6.17
CA VAL A 263 0.84 -0.69 -7.57
C VAL A 263 1.64 0.26 -8.49
N LEU A 264 1.49 1.58 -8.32
CA LEU A 264 2.29 2.56 -9.08
C LEU A 264 3.79 2.44 -8.78
N SER A 265 4.15 2.21 -7.52
CA SER A 265 5.54 2.00 -7.10
C SER A 265 6.13 0.73 -7.73
N ALA A 266 5.35 -0.36 -7.82
CA ALA A 266 5.78 -1.59 -8.48
C ALA A 266 6.10 -1.34 -9.95
N TYR A 267 5.21 -0.62 -10.64
CA TYR A 267 5.40 -0.23 -12.04
C TYR A 267 6.64 0.64 -12.24
N GLU A 268 6.83 1.65 -11.39
CA GLU A 268 7.99 2.53 -11.45
C GLU A 268 9.30 1.77 -11.30
N ILE A 269 9.39 0.91 -10.27
CA ILE A 269 10.62 0.15 -9.98
C ILE A 269 10.97 -0.78 -11.14
N ARG A 270 9.98 -1.52 -11.68
CA ARG A 270 10.23 -2.42 -12.81
C ARG A 270 10.57 -1.68 -14.09
N THR A 271 9.92 -0.54 -14.34
CA THR A 271 10.22 0.30 -15.52
C THR A 271 11.63 0.87 -15.43
N ALA A 272 12.05 1.37 -14.26
CA ALA A 272 13.39 1.88 -14.04
C ALA A 272 14.45 0.77 -14.18
N ALA A 273 14.21 -0.41 -13.60
CA ALA A 273 15.12 -1.56 -13.73
C ALA A 273 15.30 -2.00 -15.18
N ALA A 274 14.20 -2.08 -15.95
CA ALA A 274 14.26 -2.42 -17.38
C ALA A 274 15.01 -1.38 -18.23
N GLN A 275 14.99 -0.10 -17.83
CA GLN A 275 15.78 0.95 -18.48
C GLN A 275 17.27 0.81 -18.19
N GLN A 276 17.63 0.51 -16.94
CA GLN A 276 19.03 0.31 -16.51
C GLN A 276 19.67 -0.94 -17.13
N GLN A 277 18.94 -2.06 -17.20
CA GLN A 277 19.46 -3.28 -17.85
C GLN A 277 19.80 -3.06 -19.34
N ARG A 278 19.05 -2.17 -20.02
CA ARG A 278 19.33 -1.82 -21.42
C ARG A 278 20.57 -0.95 -21.59
N SER A 279 20.96 -0.16 -20.58
CA SER A 279 22.12 0.73 -20.66
C SER A 279 23.41 0.03 -20.27
N ASP A 280 23.37 -0.82 -19.24
CA ASP A 280 24.59 -1.27 -18.55
C ASP A 280 25.03 -2.68 -18.98
N GLY A 281 24.18 -3.43 -19.69
CA GLY A 281 24.52 -4.76 -20.23
C GLY A 281 24.87 -5.81 -19.17
N ASP A 282 24.59 -5.53 -17.90
CA ASP A 282 24.88 -6.42 -16.77
C ASP A 282 23.78 -7.49 -16.63
N ASP A 283 24.22 -8.73 -16.44
CA ASP A 283 23.37 -9.93 -16.37
C ASP A 283 22.73 -10.14 -14.98
N ASP A 284 22.94 -9.22 -14.03
CA ASP A 284 22.40 -9.38 -12.68
C ASP A 284 20.86 -9.27 -12.72
N ALA A 285 20.20 -10.33 -12.26
CA ALA A 285 18.76 -10.44 -12.33
C ALA A 285 18.10 -9.40 -11.41
N ALA A 286 17.32 -8.48 -12.01
CA ALA A 286 16.58 -7.48 -11.26
C ALA A 286 15.68 -8.11 -10.17
N PRO A 287 15.54 -7.47 -8.99
CA PRO A 287 14.72 -7.98 -7.90
C PRO A 287 13.33 -8.41 -8.35
N MET A 288 12.79 -9.45 -7.71
CA MET A 288 11.34 -9.66 -7.71
C MET A 288 10.66 -8.48 -7.02
N VAL A 289 9.65 -7.91 -7.69
CA VAL A 289 8.86 -6.78 -7.17
C VAL A 289 7.41 -7.23 -7.03
N THR A 290 6.90 -7.18 -5.81
CA THR A 290 5.56 -7.68 -5.46
C THR A 290 4.78 -6.61 -4.72
N ALA A 291 3.60 -6.23 -5.22
CA ALA A 291 2.66 -5.41 -4.47
C ALA A 291 1.61 -6.29 -3.77
N VAL A 292 1.45 -6.13 -2.46
CA VAL A 292 0.36 -6.75 -1.67
C VAL A 292 -0.54 -5.63 -1.16
N SER A 293 -1.72 -5.51 -1.74
CA SER A 293 -2.62 -4.38 -1.56
C SER A 293 -3.89 -4.77 -0.81
N PHE A 294 -4.33 -3.93 0.13
CA PHE A 294 -5.54 -4.13 0.93
C PHE A 294 -6.58 -3.06 0.57
N GLY A 295 -7.80 -3.46 0.22
CA GLY A 295 -8.89 -2.49 -0.04
C GLY A 295 -8.55 -1.48 -1.14
N GLY A 296 -7.70 -1.86 -2.10
CA GLY A 296 -7.20 -0.95 -3.12
C GLY A 296 -8.24 -0.65 -4.21
N PRO A 297 -8.38 0.63 -4.63
CA PRO A 297 -9.16 0.98 -5.82
C PRO A 297 -8.44 0.58 -7.11
N ARG A 298 -9.16 0.58 -8.24
CA ARG A 298 -8.58 0.39 -9.58
C ARG A 298 -7.65 1.55 -9.93
N VAL A 299 -6.46 1.22 -10.40
CA VAL A 299 -5.36 2.18 -10.61
C VAL A 299 -5.26 2.66 -12.06
N GLY A 300 -5.47 1.78 -13.03
CA GLY A 300 -5.27 2.09 -14.44
C GLY A 300 -6.08 1.20 -15.40
N ASN A 301 -5.83 1.36 -16.69
CA ASN A 301 -6.48 0.60 -17.76
C ASN A 301 -5.81 -0.77 -18.02
N ALA A 302 -6.35 -1.52 -18.97
CA ALA A 302 -5.84 -2.84 -19.36
C ALA A 302 -4.39 -2.77 -19.90
N ALA A 303 -4.04 -1.71 -20.64
CA ALA A 303 -2.68 -1.49 -21.10
C ALA A 303 -1.68 -1.30 -19.95
N PHE A 304 -2.04 -0.53 -18.91
CA PHE A 304 -1.22 -0.38 -17.70
C PHE A 304 -0.99 -1.72 -17.00
N ARG A 305 -2.07 -2.50 -16.81
CA ARG A 305 -2.00 -3.84 -16.23
C ARG A 305 -1.01 -4.72 -17.00
N ARG A 306 -1.20 -4.81 -18.32
CA ARG A 306 -0.40 -5.66 -19.20
C ARG A 306 1.08 -5.30 -19.12
N ARG A 307 1.42 -4.01 -19.20
CA ARG A 307 2.82 -3.56 -19.10
C ARG A 307 3.44 -3.88 -17.75
N LEU A 308 2.69 -3.77 -16.65
CA LEU A 308 3.20 -4.16 -15.33
C LEU A 308 3.48 -5.66 -15.26
N GLU A 309 2.54 -6.49 -15.71
CA GLU A 309 2.69 -7.96 -15.72
C GLU A 309 3.83 -8.42 -16.63
N GLU A 310 3.93 -7.87 -17.85
CA GLU A 310 5.03 -8.14 -18.80
C GLU A 310 6.40 -7.69 -18.27
N SER A 311 6.42 -6.60 -17.48
CA SER A 311 7.66 -6.18 -16.82
C SER A 311 8.10 -7.15 -15.72
N GLY A 312 7.30 -8.16 -15.36
CA GLY A 312 7.59 -9.11 -14.28
C GLY A 312 7.17 -8.64 -12.89
N GLY A 313 6.45 -7.53 -12.79
CA GLY A 313 5.85 -7.07 -11.54
C GLY A 313 4.68 -7.96 -11.14
N LYS A 314 4.57 -8.28 -9.84
CA LYS A 314 3.48 -9.10 -9.30
C LYS A 314 2.58 -8.26 -8.42
N VAL A 315 1.27 -8.46 -8.51
CA VAL A 315 0.29 -7.73 -7.69
C VAL A 315 -0.73 -8.73 -7.13
N LEU A 316 -0.83 -8.78 -5.80
CA LEU A 316 -1.85 -9.49 -5.05
C LEU A 316 -2.79 -8.47 -4.40
N ARG A 317 -4.08 -8.59 -4.68
CA ARG A 317 -5.14 -7.73 -4.17
C ARG A 317 -5.96 -8.48 -3.16
N ILE A 318 -5.94 -8.03 -1.92
CA ILE A 318 -6.79 -8.53 -0.85
C ILE A 318 -8.09 -7.71 -0.91
N VAL A 319 -9.19 -8.39 -1.19
CA VAL A 319 -10.48 -7.77 -1.52
C VAL A 319 -11.56 -8.26 -0.56
N ASN A 320 -12.20 -7.34 0.14
CA ASN A 320 -13.44 -7.60 0.87
C ASN A 320 -14.61 -7.30 -0.07
N PRO A 321 -15.47 -8.27 -0.42
CA PRO A 321 -16.63 -8.04 -1.29
C PRO A 321 -17.59 -6.95 -0.81
N ASN A 322 -17.61 -6.70 0.50
CA ASN A 322 -18.43 -5.68 1.17
C ASN A 322 -17.78 -4.28 1.17
N ASP A 323 -16.56 -4.14 0.65
CA ASP A 323 -15.86 -2.86 0.52
C ASP A 323 -16.10 -2.23 -0.85
N ILE A 324 -16.78 -1.08 -0.86
CA ILE A 324 -17.06 -0.25 -2.03
C ILE A 324 -15.78 0.22 -2.74
N VAL A 325 -14.69 0.45 -2.00
CA VAL A 325 -13.48 1.07 -2.53
C VAL A 325 -12.79 0.18 -3.55
N THR A 326 -12.88 -1.13 -3.37
CA THR A 326 -12.32 -2.11 -4.30
C THR A 326 -12.99 -2.11 -5.68
N LYS A 327 -14.20 -1.55 -5.78
CA LYS A 327 -15.02 -1.50 -7.00
C LYS A 327 -14.90 -0.17 -7.75
N VAL A 328 -14.24 0.85 -7.15
CA VAL A 328 -14.05 2.15 -7.81
C VAL A 328 -12.71 2.24 -8.53
N PRO A 329 -12.64 3.03 -9.62
CA PRO A 329 -13.77 3.54 -10.43
C PRO A 329 -14.53 2.44 -11.20
N GLY A 330 -15.87 2.61 -11.31
CA GLY A 330 -16.72 1.77 -12.17
C GLY A 330 -18.00 1.16 -11.57
N PHE A 331 -18.75 1.86 -10.71
CA PHE A 331 -20.12 1.41 -10.39
C PHE A 331 -21.06 1.65 -11.58
N PRO A 332 -21.91 0.69 -11.96
CA PRO A 332 -23.21 1.04 -12.49
C PRO A 332 -23.98 1.69 -11.33
N VAL A 333 -24.19 3.00 -11.41
CA VAL A 333 -25.18 3.66 -10.56
C VAL A 333 -26.53 3.18 -11.09
N GLU A 334 -27.25 2.36 -10.32
CA GLU A 334 -28.68 2.23 -10.55
C GLU A 334 -29.28 3.64 -10.37
N ASP A 335 -29.88 4.12 -11.44
CA ASP A 335 -30.47 5.45 -11.57
C ASP A 335 -31.41 5.76 -10.40
N ASP A 336 -31.04 6.71 -9.54
CA ASP A 336 -31.97 7.76 -9.16
C ASP A 336 -31.27 9.00 -8.55
N TYR A 337 -31.89 10.15 -8.76
CA TYR A 337 -31.56 11.51 -8.31
C TYR A 337 -30.62 12.37 -9.18
N CYS A 338 -31.29 13.13 -10.05
CA CYS A 338 -30.80 14.26 -10.82
C CYS A 338 -30.18 15.37 -9.96
N ILE A 339 -28.99 15.86 -10.32
CA ILE A 339 -28.63 17.29 -10.18
C ILE A 339 -27.99 17.78 -11.48
N HIS A 340 -28.55 18.87 -11.99
CA HIS A 340 -28.08 19.61 -13.16
C HIS A 340 -26.75 20.29 -12.86
N ASP A 341 -25.70 19.97 -13.61
CA ASP A 341 -24.86 20.95 -14.29
C ASP A 341 -23.95 20.27 -15.33
N ALA A 342 -23.52 21.05 -16.33
CA ALA A 342 -22.87 20.56 -17.54
C ALA A 342 -21.42 20.07 -17.28
N ASP A 343 -21.27 18.76 -17.06
CA ASP A 343 -20.01 18.07 -16.80
C ASP A 343 -19.60 17.18 -18.00
N PRO A 344 -18.31 17.10 -18.40
CA PRO A 344 -17.83 16.21 -19.47
C PRO A 344 -18.08 14.71 -19.22
N VAL A 345 -18.53 14.34 -18.00
CA VAL A 345 -19.02 13.00 -17.62
C VAL A 345 -20.23 12.57 -18.47
N LYS A 346 -21.09 13.50 -18.91
CA LYS A 346 -22.22 13.19 -19.80
C LYS A 346 -21.79 12.65 -21.16
N LEU A 347 -20.60 13.05 -21.65
CA LEU A 347 -20.10 12.57 -22.93
C LEU A 347 -19.70 11.09 -22.83
N MET A 348 -18.98 10.70 -21.76
CA MET A 348 -18.61 9.28 -21.54
C MET A 348 -19.81 8.39 -21.18
N ALA A 349 -20.79 8.90 -20.43
CA ALA A 349 -22.02 8.15 -20.10
C ALA A 349 -22.89 7.86 -21.34
N SER A 350 -22.77 8.67 -22.40
CA SER A 350 -23.47 8.47 -23.68
C SER A 350 -22.77 7.50 -24.63
N VAL A 351 -21.55 7.04 -24.30
CA VAL A 351 -20.77 6.12 -25.12
C VAL A 351 -21.08 4.68 -24.72
N PRO A 352 -21.50 3.80 -25.64
CA PRO A 352 -21.75 2.40 -25.34
C PRO A 352 -20.54 1.73 -24.67
N GLY A 353 -20.75 0.95 -23.61
CA GLY A 353 -19.65 0.34 -22.84
C GLY A 353 -18.69 -0.52 -23.68
N TRP A 354 -19.16 -1.14 -24.77
CA TRP A 354 -18.29 -1.86 -25.71
C TRP A 354 -17.31 -0.93 -26.44
N LEU A 355 -17.71 0.33 -26.70
CA LEU A 355 -16.87 1.34 -27.33
C LEU A 355 -15.88 1.93 -26.31
N VAL A 356 -16.28 2.11 -25.04
CA VAL A 356 -15.37 2.49 -23.93
C VAL A 356 -14.29 1.42 -23.73
N SER A 357 -14.68 0.14 -23.75
CA SER A 357 -13.76 -0.99 -23.70
C SER A 357 -12.87 -1.07 -24.94
N LYS A 358 -13.40 -0.78 -26.14
CA LYS A 358 -12.64 -0.75 -27.39
C LYS A 358 -11.67 0.44 -27.49
N MET A 359 -11.98 1.55 -26.84
CA MET A 359 -11.13 2.75 -26.77
C MET A 359 -10.09 2.67 -25.64
N GLY A 360 -10.07 1.60 -24.84
CA GLY A 360 -9.08 1.43 -23.77
C GLY A 360 -9.27 2.34 -22.56
N TRP A 361 -10.48 2.89 -22.41
CA TRP A 361 -10.81 3.86 -21.37
C TRP A 361 -11.47 3.21 -20.14
N ALA A 362 -11.62 1.88 -20.17
CA ALA A 362 -12.13 1.09 -19.06
C ALA A 362 -11.02 0.80 -18.03
N TYR A 363 -11.31 1.06 -16.77
CA TYR A 363 -10.44 0.65 -15.66
C TYR A 363 -10.40 -0.86 -15.52
N CYS A 364 -9.23 -1.41 -15.22
CA CYS A 364 -9.03 -2.84 -15.04
C CYS A 364 -8.44 -3.12 -13.66
N ASP A 365 -8.83 -4.27 -13.10
CA ASP A 365 -8.20 -4.78 -11.91
C ASP A 365 -6.80 -5.34 -12.23
N VAL A 366 -5.76 -4.80 -11.57
CA VAL A 366 -4.36 -5.17 -11.82
C VAL A 366 -3.93 -6.32 -10.89
N GLY A 367 -3.49 -7.44 -11.44
CA GLY A 367 -2.98 -8.58 -10.68
C GLY A 367 -4.00 -9.66 -10.32
N ARG A 368 -3.67 -10.47 -9.31
CA ARG A 368 -4.48 -11.58 -8.79
C ARG A 368 -5.26 -11.15 -7.55
N GLU A 369 -6.46 -11.67 -7.36
CA GLU A 369 -7.34 -11.31 -6.24
C GLU A 369 -7.47 -12.46 -5.24
N LEU A 370 -7.36 -12.13 -3.95
CA LEU A 370 -7.81 -12.94 -2.84
C LEU A 370 -9.11 -12.33 -2.32
N LEU A 371 -10.24 -12.99 -2.59
CA LEU A 371 -11.56 -12.60 -2.10
C LEU A 371 -11.74 -13.12 -0.67
N LEU A 372 -12.00 -12.21 0.27
CA LEU A 372 -12.24 -12.54 1.67
C LEU A 372 -13.71 -12.96 1.87
N SER A 373 -13.94 -14.05 2.59
CA SER A 373 -15.26 -14.48 3.03
C SER A 373 -15.58 -13.85 4.38
N SER A 374 -16.71 -13.14 4.49
CA SER A 374 -17.25 -12.66 5.76
C SER A 374 -18.48 -13.51 6.10
N GLN A 375 -18.37 -14.43 7.06
CA GLN A 375 -19.54 -14.95 7.75
C GLN A 375 -19.99 -13.86 8.73
N ASP A 376 -21.22 -13.39 8.58
CA ASP A 376 -21.92 -12.49 9.50
C ASP A 376 -21.39 -11.06 9.65
N SER A 377 -21.94 -10.12 8.87
CA SER A 377 -22.40 -8.81 9.39
C SER A 377 -23.00 -7.89 8.31
N VAL A 378 -23.91 -7.03 8.78
CA VAL A 378 -24.66 -5.99 8.05
C VAL A 378 -23.68 -4.97 7.44
N PRO A 379 -23.92 -4.46 6.21
CA PRO A 379 -22.97 -3.59 5.51
C PRO A 379 -22.81 -2.22 6.19
N ASN A 380 -21.77 -2.07 6.99
CA ASN A 380 -21.21 -0.76 7.32
C ASN A 380 -19.97 -0.53 6.45
N VAL A 381 -20.11 0.25 5.39
CA VAL A 381 -19.06 0.51 4.39
C VAL A 381 -17.74 0.96 5.01
N VAL A 382 -17.77 1.79 6.06
CA VAL A 382 -16.54 2.26 6.75
C VAL A 382 -15.88 1.13 7.53
N ALA A 383 -16.66 0.28 8.18
CA ALA A 383 -16.13 -0.88 8.88
C ALA A 383 -15.60 -1.94 7.88
N SER A 384 -16.25 -2.11 6.74
CA SER A 384 -15.84 -3.03 5.67
C SER A 384 -14.49 -2.65 5.03
N HIS A 385 -14.15 -1.35 5.04
CA HIS A 385 -12.90 -0.81 4.50
C HIS A 385 -11.81 -0.65 5.58
N ASP A 386 -12.02 -1.12 6.81
CA ASP A 386 -11.04 -1.00 7.88
C ASP A 386 -9.89 -2.01 7.72
N LEU A 387 -8.63 -1.56 7.77
CA LEU A 387 -7.47 -2.44 7.61
C LEU A 387 -7.42 -3.55 8.67
N ASP A 388 -7.86 -3.29 9.91
CA ASP A 388 -7.87 -4.32 10.94
C ASP A 388 -8.90 -5.41 10.63
N LEU A 389 -10.01 -5.05 9.98
CA LEU A 389 -10.95 -6.05 9.47
C LEU A 389 -10.29 -6.91 8.37
N TYR A 390 -9.60 -6.31 7.41
CA TYR A 390 -8.88 -7.04 6.37
C TYR A 390 -7.88 -8.05 6.97
N ILE A 391 -7.05 -7.60 7.92
CA ILE A 391 -6.05 -8.45 8.58
C ILE A 391 -6.73 -9.58 9.36
N LYS A 392 -7.83 -9.30 10.08
CA LYS A 392 -8.60 -10.32 10.81
C LYS A 392 -9.20 -11.36 9.88
N LEU A 393 -9.81 -10.94 8.78
CA LEU A 393 -10.43 -11.85 7.81
C LEU A 393 -9.39 -12.74 7.13
N VAL A 394 -8.22 -12.20 6.77
CA VAL A 394 -7.11 -13.02 6.25
C VAL A 394 -6.64 -14.02 7.30
N ALA A 395 -6.43 -13.57 8.55
CA ALA A 395 -5.98 -14.44 9.63
C ALA A 395 -6.98 -15.55 9.97
N ALA A 396 -8.28 -15.27 9.79
CA ALA A 396 -9.37 -16.22 10.01
C ALA A 396 -9.62 -17.17 8.83
N GLY A 397 -9.06 -16.90 7.64
CA GLY A 397 -9.18 -17.77 6.47
C GLY A 397 -8.62 -19.15 6.77
N THR A 398 -9.50 -20.14 6.94
CA THR A 398 -9.16 -21.54 7.20
C THR A 398 -8.83 -22.28 5.91
N ASP A 399 -7.97 -23.29 6.06
CA ASP A 399 -7.53 -24.24 5.03
C ASP A 399 -8.67 -25.08 4.45
#